data_AF-I8Z2T8-F1
#
_entry.id   AF-I8Z2T8-F1
#
_cell.length_a   1.000
_cell.length_b   1.000
_cell.length_c   1.000
_cell.angle_alpha   90.00
_cell.angle_beta   90.00
_cell.angle_gamma   90.00
#
_symmetry.space_group_name_H-M   'P 1'
#
loop_
_entity.id
_entity.type
_entity.pdbx_description
1 polymer ?
#
loop_
_entity_poly.entity_id
_entity_poly.type
_entity_poly.pdbx_seq_one_letter_code
_entity_poly.pdbx_strand_id
1 'polypeptide(L)'
;MLPSSTAMNKSLTILLITLCSCYSYAQLPVIPVPVPNAMDTYGTNINFPSSPGPSAPFTPSKQQNNIYDPNELIRRRQRVQQEIEEATAMMREIEECYSIASSLTKNGFPSQANIPGTEYFRSAYQEISDMLHDSITLNLERAIFLIENAFLNNQLNFNDFQKSISEKADYCKWRMRELKLNPHDRLAQNMAIFSLLTDTLNVRQPGNIKENITGSL
;
A
#
# COMPACT_ATOMS: atom_id res chain seq x y z
N MET A 1 -58.91 0.13 -23.24
CA MET A 1 -58.20 1.35 -23.71
C MET A 1 -57.36 1.85 -22.55
N LEU A 2 -56.03 1.68 -22.62
CA LEU A 2 -55.10 2.28 -21.66
C LEU A 2 -54.85 3.75 -22.04
N PRO A 3 -54.76 4.69 -21.09
CA PRO A 3 -54.18 5.99 -21.34
C PRO A 3 -52.65 5.97 -21.20
N SER A 4 -52.05 6.87 -21.96
CA SER A 4 -50.65 6.95 -22.38
C SER A 4 -49.68 7.36 -21.27
N SER A 5 -48.62 6.56 -21.08
CA SER A 5 -47.44 6.90 -20.26
C SER A 5 -46.35 7.49 -21.15
N THR A 6 -46.37 8.82 -21.33
CA THR A 6 -45.38 9.51 -22.19
C THR A 6 -44.89 10.84 -21.62
N ALA A 7 -45.21 11.13 -20.36
CA ALA A 7 -44.83 12.38 -19.69
C ALA A 7 -43.66 12.22 -18.69
N MET A 8 -43.47 11.05 -18.08
CA MET A 8 -42.51 10.87 -16.98
C MET A 8 -41.04 10.77 -17.44
N ASN A 9 -40.83 10.50 -18.72
CA ASN A 9 -39.56 10.18 -19.36
C ASN A 9 -38.74 11.46 -19.62
N LYS A 10 -39.42 12.57 -19.89
CA LYS A 10 -38.78 13.84 -20.27
C LYS A 10 -38.24 14.61 -19.07
N SER A 11 -38.90 14.50 -17.91
CA SER A 11 -38.48 15.14 -16.67
C SER A 11 -37.25 14.47 -16.04
N LEU A 12 -37.11 13.15 -16.21
CA LEU A 12 -35.97 12.39 -15.71
C LEU A 12 -34.70 12.66 -16.53
N THR A 13 -34.82 12.82 -17.85
CA THR A 13 -33.68 13.18 -18.72
C THR A 13 -33.12 14.57 -18.48
N ILE A 14 -33.97 15.54 -18.11
CA ILE A 14 -33.51 16.92 -17.81
C ILE A 14 -32.75 16.96 -16.48
N LEU A 15 -33.17 16.17 -15.49
CA LEU A 15 -32.49 16.02 -14.20
C LEU A 15 -31.10 15.37 -14.35
N LEU A 16 -30.98 14.37 -15.24
CA LEU A 16 -29.72 13.64 -15.43
C LEU A 16 -28.63 14.49 -16.12
N ILE A 17 -29.03 15.41 -17.01
CA ILE A 17 -28.09 16.29 -17.73
C ILE A 17 -27.57 17.42 -16.84
N THR A 18 -28.39 17.92 -15.90
CA THR A 18 -27.99 19.01 -14.98
C THR A 18 -27.04 18.56 -13.88
N LEU A 19 -27.04 17.27 -13.51
CA LEU A 19 -26.10 16.69 -12.54
C LEU A 19 -24.70 16.40 -13.10
N CYS A 20 -24.49 16.46 -14.42
CA CYS A 20 -23.24 16.07 -15.06
C CYS A 20 -22.24 17.24 -15.28
N SER A 21 -22.66 18.49 -15.01
CA SER A 21 -21.87 19.68 -15.32
C SER A 21 -21.16 20.35 -14.13
N CYS A 22 -21.13 19.74 -12.94
CA CYS A 22 -20.33 20.24 -11.81
C CYS A 22 -18.89 19.70 -11.89
N TYR A 23 -18.09 20.26 -12.81
CA TYR A 23 -16.64 20.17 -12.74
C TYR A 23 -16.14 21.07 -11.61
N SER A 24 -15.87 20.49 -10.45
CA SER A 24 -15.12 21.14 -9.39
C SER A 24 -13.67 21.29 -9.82
N TYR A 25 -13.29 22.46 -10.34
CA TYR A 25 -11.90 22.84 -10.45
C TYR A 25 -11.38 23.20 -9.05
N ALA A 26 -10.72 22.25 -8.38
CA ALA A 26 -9.92 22.56 -7.21
C ALA A 26 -8.58 23.13 -7.68
N GLN A 27 -8.36 24.43 -7.48
CA GLN A 27 -7.00 24.98 -7.55
C GLN A 27 -6.29 24.58 -6.26
N LEU A 28 -5.19 23.82 -6.40
CA LEU A 28 -4.31 23.52 -5.28
C LEU A 28 -3.65 24.84 -4.80
N PRO A 29 -3.59 25.11 -3.49
CA PRO A 29 -2.92 26.29 -2.98
C PRO A 29 -1.44 26.26 -3.39
N VAL A 30 -0.97 27.35 -4.00
CA VAL A 30 0.43 27.51 -4.38
C VAL A 30 1.28 27.64 -3.11
N ILE A 31 2.16 26.66 -2.89
CA ILE A 31 3.12 26.67 -1.79
C ILE A 31 4.26 27.62 -2.19
N PRO A 32 4.54 28.71 -1.43
CA PRO A 32 5.65 29.59 -1.75
C PRO A 32 6.98 28.84 -1.56
N VAL A 33 7.80 28.81 -2.62
CA VAL A 33 9.13 28.22 -2.59
C VAL A 33 10.08 29.17 -1.85
N PRO A 34 10.85 28.69 -0.85
CA PRO A 34 11.87 29.51 -0.20
C PRO A 34 12.92 29.94 -1.22
N VAL A 35 13.13 31.25 -1.35
CA VAL A 35 14.22 31.79 -2.18
C VAL A 35 15.51 31.65 -1.37
N PRO A 36 16.60 31.10 -1.92
CA PRO A 36 17.86 31.01 -1.20
C PRO A 36 18.35 32.41 -0.81
N ASN A 37 18.72 32.60 0.45
CA ASN A 37 19.49 33.77 0.84
C ASN A 37 20.79 33.77 0.03
N ALA A 38 21.10 34.88 -0.64
CA ALA A 38 22.37 35.04 -1.32
C ALA A 38 23.50 34.80 -0.30
N MET A 39 24.38 33.86 -0.62
CA MET A 39 25.53 33.56 0.21
C MET A 39 26.49 34.76 0.16
N ASP A 40 26.82 35.32 1.31
CA ASP A 40 27.86 36.35 1.37
C ASP A 40 29.17 35.74 0.87
N THR A 41 29.70 36.35 -0.19
CA THR A 41 30.96 35.95 -0.79
C THR A 41 32.08 36.27 0.20
N TYR A 42 32.68 35.24 0.80
CA TYR A 42 33.96 35.38 1.49
C TYR A 42 35.06 35.62 0.44
N GLY A 43 35.18 36.86 -0.01
CA GLY A 43 36.26 37.30 -0.88
C GLY A 43 37.58 37.21 -0.11
N THR A 44 38.50 36.39 -0.60
CA THR A 44 39.90 36.45 -0.16
C THR A 44 40.49 37.76 -0.67
N ASN A 45 40.58 38.76 0.19
CA ASN A 45 41.20 40.04 -0.15
C ASN A 45 42.72 39.84 -0.24
N ILE A 46 43.23 39.69 -1.45
CA ILE A 46 44.65 39.79 -1.76
C ILE A 46 44.93 41.19 -2.30
N ASN A 47 45.23 42.15 -1.41
CA ASN A 47 45.77 43.45 -1.82
C ASN A 47 47.16 43.70 -1.22
N PHE A 48 48.10 43.98 -2.13
CA PHE A 48 49.44 44.50 -1.88
C PHE A 48 49.38 45.96 -1.38
N PRO A 49 50.39 46.44 -0.63
CA PRO A 49 50.27 47.66 0.17
C PRO A 49 50.63 48.94 -0.62
N SER A 50 49.88 50.03 -0.41
CA SER A 50 50.39 51.40 -0.63
C SER A 50 49.64 52.48 0.18
N SER A 51 50.29 52.93 1.27
CA SER A 51 50.31 54.29 1.89
C SER A 51 49.02 54.96 2.45
N PRO A 52 49.09 56.06 3.27
CA PRO A 52 48.83 55.96 4.71
C PRO A 52 47.77 56.94 5.29
N GLY A 53 47.19 56.55 6.44
CA GLY A 53 46.53 57.42 7.45
C GLY A 53 45.05 57.12 7.73
N PRO A 54 44.43 57.65 8.81
CA PRO A 54 44.92 58.00 10.14
C PRO A 54 44.46 56.99 11.21
N SER A 55 45.19 56.95 12.32
CA SER A 55 45.05 56.06 13.49
C SER A 55 43.64 56.04 14.10
N ALA A 56 43.00 54.86 14.09
CA ALA A 56 41.89 54.52 14.97
C ALA A 56 42.38 53.68 16.17
N PRO A 57 41.78 53.81 17.36
CA PRO A 57 42.34 53.30 18.61
C PRO A 57 42.37 51.77 18.62
N PHE A 58 43.48 51.21 19.11
CA PHE A 58 43.67 49.79 19.38
C PHE A 58 42.45 49.21 20.12
N THR A 59 41.63 48.43 19.40
CA THR A 59 40.87 47.35 20.04
C THR A 59 41.83 46.18 20.18
N PRO A 60 42.01 45.61 21.39
CA PRO A 60 42.81 44.40 21.50
C PRO A 60 42.09 43.34 20.67
N SER A 61 42.72 42.94 19.56
CA SER A 61 42.36 41.71 18.87
C SER A 61 42.26 40.65 19.97
N LYS A 62 41.08 40.09 20.20
CA LYS A 62 41.01 38.78 20.84
C LYS A 62 41.83 37.90 19.92
N GLN A 63 43.09 37.66 20.27
CA GLN A 63 43.86 36.56 19.75
C GLN A 63 42.94 35.36 20.00
N GLN A 64 42.30 34.91 18.94
CA GLN A 64 41.54 33.69 18.95
C GLN A 64 42.64 32.65 19.13
N ASN A 65 42.91 32.33 20.39
CA ASN A 65 43.74 31.21 20.79
C ASN A 65 43.09 30.02 20.10
N ASN A 66 43.63 29.62 18.94
CA ASN A 66 43.32 28.36 18.31
C ASN A 66 43.88 27.31 19.28
N ILE A 67 43.09 27.00 20.30
CA ILE A 67 43.27 25.82 21.13
C ILE A 67 43.06 24.67 20.15
N TYR A 68 44.17 24.20 19.60
CA TYR A 68 44.22 22.95 18.85
C TYR A 68 43.87 21.85 19.86
N ASP A 69 42.60 21.43 19.87
CA ASP A 69 42.18 20.22 20.57
C ASP A 69 42.38 19.04 19.60
N PRO A 70 43.40 18.18 19.81
CA PRO A 70 43.64 17.03 18.94
C PRO A 70 42.43 16.10 18.83
N ASN A 71 41.57 16.08 19.85
CA ASN A 71 40.39 15.22 19.88
C ASN A 71 39.27 15.71 18.95
N GLU A 72 39.18 17.01 18.69
CA GLU A 72 38.18 17.59 17.78
C GLU A 72 38.49 17.19 16.32
N LEU A 73 39.76 17.14 15.93
CA LEU A 73 40.18 16.64 14.61
C LEU A 73 39.89 15.16 14.42
N ILE A 74 40.11 14.36 15.47
CA ILE A 74 39.78 12.93 15.46
C ILE A 74 38.26 12.75 15.29
N ARG A 75 37.46 13.49 16.05
CA ARG A 75 35.98 13.43 15.98
C ARG A 75 35.45 13.90 14.62
N ARG A 76 36.05 14.94 14.03
CA ARG A 76 35.71 15.39 12.66
C ARG A 76 36.04 14.33 11.62
N ARG A 77 37.22 13.73 11.70
CA ARG A 77 37.62 12.65 10.79
C ARG A 77 36.66 11.46 10.90
N GLN A 78 36.27 11.09 12.12
CA GLN A 78 35.31 10.00 12.36
C GLN A 78 33.94 10.32 11.75
N ARG A 79 33.41 11.53 11.95
CA ARG A 79 32.13 11.95 11.33
C ARG A 79 32.17 11.92 9.81
N VAL A 80 33.21 12.50 9.21
CA VAL A 80 33.38 12.49 7.75
C VAL A 80 33.49 11.06 7.23
N GLN A 81 34.20 10.17 7.94
CA GLN A 81 34.30 8.77 7.54
C GLN A 81 32.94 8.06 7.60
N GLN A 82 32.14 8.33 8.63
CA GLN A 82 30.78 7.80 8.76
C GLN A 82 29.87 8.33 7.64
N GLU A 83 29.90 9.64 7.36
CA GLU A 83 29.11 10.25 6.28
C GLU A 83 29.48 9.65 4.91
N ILE A 84 30.77 9.40 4.64
CA ILE A 84 31.22 8.73 3.41
C ILE A 84 30.70 7.29 3.35
N GLU A 85 30.78 6.55 4.44
CA GLU A 85 30.32 5.16 4.50
C GLU A 85 28.80 5.06 4.28
N GLU A 86 28.02 5.92 4.94
CA GLU A 86 26.58 6.02 4.77
C GLU A 86 26.20 6.41 3.34
N ALA A 87 26.86 7.43 2.76
CA ALA A 87 26.62 7.83 1.38
C ALA A 87 26.99 6.72 0.39
N THR A 88 28.09 6.00 0.62
CA THR A 88 28.51 4.88 -0.23
C THR A 88 27.54 3.72 -0.14
N ALA A 89 27.06 3.40 1.07
CA ALA A 89 26.05 2.35 1.27
C ALA A 89 24.74 2.70 0.56
N MET A 90 24.28 3.95 0.67
CA MET A 90 23.10 4.45 -0.03
C MET A 90 23.27 4.40 -1.55
N MET A 91 24.41 4.84 -2.08
CA MET A 91 24.68 4.76 -3.52
C MET A 91 24.66 3.32 -4.03
N ARG A 92 25.20 2.37 -3.27
CA ARG A 92 25.19 0.95 -3.61
C ARG A 92 23.76 0.37 -3.66
N GLU A 93 22.91 0.73 -2.70
CA GLU A 93 21.51 0.31 -2.67
C GLU A 93 20.73 0.87 -3.87
N ILE A 94 20.97 2.14 -4.21
CA ILE A 94 20.38 2.78 -5.39
C ILE A 94 20.82 2.03 -6.67
N GLU A 95 22.11 1.78 -6.82
CA GLU A 95 22.66 1.06 -7.98
C GLU A 95 22.08 -0.35 -8.10
N GLU A 96 21.96 -1.07 -6.98
CA GLU A 96 21.34 -2.40 -6.94
C GLU A 96 19.88 -2.33 -7.41
N CYS A 97 19.08 -1.40 -6.88
CA CYS A 97 17.69 -1.21 -7.28
C CYS A 97 17.58 -0.88 -8.78
N TYR A 98 18.42 0.01 -9.30
CA TYR A 98 18.46 0.32 -10.74
C TYR A 98 18.85 -0.89 -11.58
N SER A 99 19.83 -1.68 -11.13
CA SER A 99 20.28 -2.88 -11.85
C SER A 99 19.18 -3.94 -11.92
N ILE A 100 18.45 -4.15 -10.82
CA ILE A 100 17.31 -5.08 -10.75
C ILE A 100 16.20 -4.59 -11.67
N ALA A 101 15.79 -3.32 -11.55
CA ALA A 101 14.72 -2.75 -12.36
C ALA A 101 15.04 -2.79 -13.87
N SER A 102 16.28 -2.47 -14.24
CA SER A 102 16.77 -2.54 -15.62
C SER A 102 16.74 -3.99 -16.15
N SER A 103 17.20 -4.95 -15.34
CA SER A 103 17.16 -6.37 -15.70
C SER A 103 15.72 -6.87 -15.90
N LEU A 104 14.80 -6.55 -14.99
CA LEU A 104 13.39 -6.93 -15.08
C LEU A 104 12.70 -6.29 -16.30
N THR A 105 13.03 -5.04 -16.62
CA THR A 105 12.46 -4.34 -17.78
C THR A 105 12.94 -4.96 -19.09
N LYS A 106 14.23 -5.35 -19.16
CA LYS A 106 14.83 -5.89 -20.38
C LYS A 106 14.52 -7.37 -20.60
N ASN A 107 14.59 -8.16 -19.53
CA ASN A 107 14.57 -9.62 -19.59
C ASN A 107 13.26 -10.23 -19.05
N GLY A 108 12.38 -9.40 -18.47
CA GLY A 108 11.19 -9.87 -17.75
C GLY A 108 11.53 -10.49 -16.40
N PHE A 109 10.52 -11.09 -15.76
CA PHE A 109 10.72 -11.84 -14.53
C PHE A 109 11.35 -13.21 -14.83
N PRO A 110 12.30 -13.68 -14.00
CA PRO A 110 12.89 -15.00 -14.18
C PRO A 110 11.81 -16.08 -14.07
N SER A 111 11.83 -17.03 -15.00
CA SER A 111 10.88 -18.14 -14.98
C SER A 111 11.03 -18.97 -13.71
N GLN A 112 9.90 -19.22 -13.03
CA GLN A 112 9.84 -20.10 -11.88
C GLN A 112 9.46 -21.54 -12.29
N ALA A 113 9.57 -21.91 -13.57
CA ALA A 113 9.00 -23.17 -14.08
C ALA A 113 9.59 -24.46 -13.55
N ASN A 114 10.83 -24.42 -13.10
CA ASN A 114 11.52 -25.58 -12.58
C ASN A 114 11.41 -25.70 -11.05
N ILE A 115 10.63 -24.82 -10.41
CA ILE A 115 10.41 -24.86 -8.96
C ILE A 115 9.21 -25.75 -8.68
N PRO A 116 9.37 -26.83 -7.88
CA PRO A 116 8.26 -27.69 -7.48
C PRO A 116 7.14 -26.90 -6.81
N GLY A 117 5.90 -27.25 -7.12
CA GLY A 117 4.70 -26.57 -6.63
C GLY A 117 4.23 -25.42 -7.53
N THR A 118 5.08 -24.87 -8.40
CA THR A 118 4.65 -23.79 -9.31
C THR A 118 3.71 -24.27 -10.41
N GLU A 119 3.75 -25.57 -10.72
CA GLU A 119 2.81 -26.23 -11.63
C GLU A 119 1.35 -26.14 -11.16
N TYR A 120 1.10 -26.10 -9.85
CA TYR A 120 -0.25 -25.98 -9.31
C TYR A 120 -0.86 -24.61 -9.64
N PHE A 121 -0.06 -23.54 -9.49
CA PHE A 121 -0.49 -22.19 -9.88
C PHE A 121 -0.70 -22.06 -11.39
N ARG A 122 0.12 -22.71 -12.21
CA ARG A 122 -0.10 -22.74 -13.67
C ARG A 122 -1.41 -23.43 -14.04
N SER A 123 -1.72 -24.54 -13.38
CA SER A 123 -2.95 -25.30 -13.60
C SER A 123 -4.17 -24.48 -13.17
N ALA A 124 -4.10 -23.84 -12.00
CA ALA A 124 -5.14 -22.93 -11.51
C ALA A 124 -5.35 -21.75 -12.46
N TYR A 125 -4.26 -21.11 -12.92
CA TYR A 125 -4.32 -20.02 -13.90
C TYR A 125 -5.00 -20.45 -15.20
N GLN A 126 -4.65 -21.63 -15.73
CA GLN A 126 -5.24 -22.13 -16.96
C GLN A 126 -6.77 -22.28 -16.82
N GLU A 127 -7.23 -22.96 -15.76
CA GLU A 127 -8.67 -23.17 -15.56
C GLU A 127 -9.42 -21.85 -15.31
N ILE A 128 -8.85 -20.92 -14.54
CA ILE A 128 -9.44 -19.58 -14.33
C ILE A 128 -9.46 -18.79 -15.64
N SER A 129 -8.39 -18.85 -16.43
CA SER A 129 -8.34 -18.23 -17.75
C SER A 129 -9.43 -18.80 -18.66
N ASP A 130 -9.63 -20.12 -18.65
CA ASP A 130 -10.69 -20.76 -19.42
C ASP A 130 -12.09 -20.33 -18.97
N MET A 131 -12.30 -20.08 -17.67
CA MET A 131 -13.56 -19.47 -17.16
C MET A 131 -13.76 -18.03 -17.66
N LEU A 132 -12.69 -17.26 -17.78
CA LEU A 132 -12.75 -15.85 -18.19
C LEU A 132 -12.89 -15.66 -19.71
N HIS A 133 -12.50 -16.67 -20.50
CA HIS A 133 -12.65 -16.67 -21.96
C HIS A 133 -13.90 -17.44 -22.43
N ASP A 134 -14.84 -17.73 -21.53
CA ASP A 134 -16.08 -18.47 -21.78
C ASP A 134 -15.88 -19.89 -22.35
N SER A 135 -14.68 -20.46 -22.22
CA SER A 135 -14.38 -21.85 -22.58
C SER A 135 -15.03 -22.84 -21.60
N ILE A 136 -15.17 -22.43 -20.34
CA ILE A 136 -15.92 -23.13 -19.29
C ILE A 136 -16.77 -22.13 -18.49
N THR A 137 -17.81 -22.62 -17.82
CA THR A 137 -18.71 -21.77 -17.04
C THR A 137 -17.97 -21.06 -15.90
N LEU A 138 -18.15 -19.74 -15.80
CA LEU A 138 -17.62 -18.94 -14.70
C LEU A 138 -18.17 -19.41 -13.34
N ASN A 139 -17.28 -19.78 -12.43
CA ASN A 139 -17.63 -20.18 -11.07
C ASN A 139 -16.61 -19.60 -10.07
N LEU A 140 -17.06 -18.62 -9.27
CA LEU A 140 -16.21 -17.94 -8.30
C LEU A 140 -15.72 -18.88 -7.18
N GLU A 141 -16.57 -19.78 -6.70
CA GLU A 141 -16.20 -20.74 -5.65
C GLU A 141 -15.09 -21.68 -6.13
N ARG A 142 -15.22 -22.19 -7.36
CA ARG A 142 -14.20 -23.00 -8.02
C ARG A 142 -12.90 -22.22 -8.21
N ALA A 143 -12.97 -20.95 -8.64
CA ALA A 143 -11.80 -20.11 -8.83
C ALA A 143 -11.02 -19.88 -7.52
N ILE A 144 -11.73 -19.59 -6.42
CA ILE A 144 -11.11 -19.44 -5.09
C ILE A 144 -10.48 -20.77 -4.65
N PHE A 145 -11.21 -21.88 -4.79
CA PHE A 145 -10.68 -23.21 -4.48
C PHE A 145 -9.37 -23.50 -5.22
N LEU A 146 -9.29 -23.21 -6.52
CA LEU A 146 -8.08 -23.47 -7.31
C LEU A 146 -6.86 -22.71 -6.78
N ILE A 147 -7.05 -21.47 -6.31
CA ILE A 147 -5.98 -20.64 -5.75
C ILE A 147 -5.52 -21.21 -4.40
N GLU A 148 -6.47 -21.49 -3.50
CA GLU A 148 -6.18 -22.04 -2.17
C GLU A 148 -5.54 -23.43 -2.27
N ASN A 149 -6.05 -24.27 -3.17
CA ASN A 149 -5.53 -25.60 -3.41
C ASN A 149 -4.11 -25.54 -3.98
N ALA A 150 -3.83 -24.60 -4.90
CA ALA A 150 -2.48 -24.41 -5.42
C ALA A 150 -1.49 -23.96 -4.33
N PHE A 151 -1.92 -23.07 -3.43
CA PHE A 151 -1.13 -22.66 -2.27
C PHE A 151 -0.82 -23.84 -1.33
N LEU A 152 -1.78 -24.75 -1.16
CA LEU A 152 -1.65 -25.97 -0.34
C LEU A 152 -1.18 -27.20 -1.14
N ASN A 153 -0.38 -27.00 -2.18
CA ASN A 153 0.25 -28.07 -2.96
C ASN A 153 -0.72 -29.11 -3.53
N ASN A 154 -1.90 -28.67 -3.98
CA ASN A 154 -2.98 -29.49 -4.51
C ASN A 154 -3.51 -30.58 -3.56
N GLN A 155 -3.47 -30.34 -2.24
CA GLN A 155 -3.90 -31.31 -1.23
C GLN A 155 -5.36 -31.15 -0.77
N LEU A 156 -6.07 -30.11 -1.20
CA LEU A 156 -7.45 -29.87 -0.81
C LEU A 156 -8.43 -30.74 -1.60
N ASN A 157 -9.48 -31.17 -0.91
CA ASN A 157 -10.66 -31.76 -1.51
C ASN A 157 -11.73 -30.68 -1.74
N PHE A 158 -12.27 -30.60 -2.96
CA PHE A 158 -13.27 -29.59 -3.29
C PHE A 158 -14.57 -29.73 -2.50
N ASN A 159 -15.03 -30.96 -2.23
CA ASN A 159 -16.25 -31.19 -1.46
C ASN A 159 -16.08 -30.76 -0.01
N ASP A 160 -14.92 -31.04 0.59
CA ASP A 160 -14.61 -30.64 1.96
C ASP A 160 -14.49 -29.10 2.06
N PHE A 161 -13.90 -28.46 1.05
CA PHE A 161 -13.85 -27.01 0.94
C PHE A 161 -15.25 -26.38 0.88
N GLN A 162 -16.11 -26.87 -0.01
CA GLN A 162 -17.50 -26.41 -0.14
C GLN A 162 -18.30 -26.64 1.15
N LYS A 163 -18.08 -27.78 1.80
CA LYS A 163 -18.70 -28.09 3.10
C LYS A 163 -18.24 -27.09 4.16
N SER A 164 -16.95 -26.77 4.23
CA SER A 164 -16.42 -25.79 5.18
C SER A 164 -17.03 -24.39 4.99
N ILE A 165 -17.20 -23.94 3.74
CA ILE A 165 -17.87 -22.67 3.44
C ILE A 165 -19.33 -22.70 3.91
N SER A 166 -20.03 -23.81 3.65
CA SER A 166 -21.43 -23.99 4.04
C SER A 166 -21.60 -23.96 5.56
N GLU A 167 -20.71 -24.63 6.30
CA GLU A 167 -20.69 -24.62 7.77
C GLU A 167 -20.44 -23.21 8.31
N LYS A 168 -19.48 -22.47 7.75
CA LYS A 168 -19.21 -21.07 8.11
C LYS A 168 -20.44 -20.17 7.87
N ALA A 169 -21.15 -20.36 6.75
CA ALA A 169 -22.38 -19.64 6.48
C ALA A 169 -23.48 -19.97 7.51
N ASP A 170 -23.57 -21.23 7.94
CA ASP A 170 -24.54 -21.65 8.95
C ASP A 170 -24.21 -21.06 10.34
N TYR A 171 -22.94 -20.93 10.70
CA TYR A 171 -22.52 -20.22 11.92
C TYR A 171 -23.02 -18.78 11.93
N CYS A 172 -22.87 -18.05 10.82
CA CYS A 172 -23.42 -16.69 10.69
C CYS A 172 -24.94 -16.69 10.88
N LYS A 173 -25.67 -17.62 10.24
CA LYS A 173 -27.14 -17.72 10.37
C LYS A 173 -27.57 -18.06 11.81
N TRP A 174 -26.85 -18.93 12.51
CA TRP A 174 -27.13 -19.26 13.91
C TRP A 174 -26.88 -18.07 14.81
N ARG A 175 -25.80 -17.33 14.59
CA ARG A 175 -25.49 -16.11 15.35
C ARG A 175 -26.53 -15.01 15.16
N MET A 176 -26.96 -14.79 13.92
CA MET A 176 -28.05 -13.84 13.64
C MET A 176 -29.34 -14.24 14.35
N ARG A 177 -29.67 -15.54 14.38
CA ARG A 177 -30.84 -16.06 15.12
C ARG A 177 -30.72 -15.85 16.63
N GLU A 178 -29.55 -16.11 17.23
CA GLU A 178 -29.32 -15.88 18.67
C GLU A 178 -29.50 -14.40 19.04
N LEU A 179 -29.00 -13.50 18.20
CA LEU A 179 -29.12 -12.04 18.36
C LEU A 179 -30.49 -11.49 17.96
N LYS A 180 -31.42 -12.34 17.49
CA LYS A 180 -32.76 -11.97 17.01
C LYS A 180 -32.72 -10.92 15.88
N LEU A 181 -31.69 -11.01 15.02
CA LEU A 181 -31.53 -10.12 13.87
C LEU A 181 -32.35 -10.61 12.68
N ASN A 182 -32.77 -9.67 11.83
CA ASN A 182 -33.47 -9.99 10.59
C ASN A 182 -32.51 -10.66 9.59
N PRO A 183 -32.77 -11.89 9.12
CA PRO A 183 -31.90 -12.57 8.16
C PRO A 183 -31.86 -11.92 6.77
N HIS A 184 -32.79 -11.01 6.46
CA HIS A 184 -32.81 -10.27 5.18
C HIS A 184 -32.19 -8.87 5.27
N ASP A 185 -31.72 -8.45 6.45
CA ASP A 185 -30.99 -7.20 6.60
C ASP A 185 -29.52 -7.38 6.19
N ARG A 186 -29.10 -6.66 5.13
CA ARG A 186 -27.74 -6.71 4.58
C ARG A 186 -26.69 -6.26 5.59
N LEU A 187 -27.02 -5.29 6.46
CA LEU A 187 -26.09 -4.83 7.48
C LEU A 187 -25.86 -5.93 8.53
N ALA A 188 -26.93 -6.57 8.99
CA ALA A 188 -26.85 -7.68 9.93
C ALA A 188 -26.09 -8.90 9.35
N GLN A 189 -26.28 -9.21 8.06
CA GLN A 189 -25.52 -10.25 7.37
C GLN A 189 -24.03 -9.92 7.33
N ASN A 190 -23.67 -8.71 6.90
CA ASN A 190 -22.27 -8.28 6.84
C ASN A 190 -21.62 -8.27 8.22
N MET A 191 -22.34 -7.84 9.26
CA MET A 191 -21.86 -7.88 10.63
C MET A 191 -21.56 -9.33 11.07
N ALA A 192 -22.46 -10.28 10.81
CA ALA A 192 -22.25 -11.67 11.18
C ALA A 192 -21.07 -12.33 10.44
N ILE A 193 -20.88 -11.99 9.16
CA ILE A 193 -19.72 -12.44 8.38
C ILE A 193 -18.44 -11.81 8.92
N PHE A 194 -18.43 -10.50 9.14
CA PHE A 194 -17.27 -9.78 9.66
C PHE A 194 -16.84 -10.34 11.02
N SER A 195 -17.79 -10.51 11.95
CA SER A 195 -17.50 -11.14 13.24
C SER A 195 -16.92 -12.54 13.12
N LEU A 196 -17.29 -13.33 12.09
CA LEU A 196 -16.73 -14.66 11.89
C LEU A 196 -15.28 -14.60 11.42
N LEU A 197 -14.96 -13.62 10.57
CA LEU A 197 -13.67 -13.49 9.93
C LEU A 197 -12.63 -12.74 10.79
N THR A 198 -13.07 -11.82 11.66
CA THR A 198 -12.15 -10.95 12.40
C THR A 198 -12.17 -11.15 13.92
N ASP A 199 -13.14 -11.89 14.45
CA ASP A 199 -13.30 -12.11 15.89
C ASP A 199 -13.54 -13.61 16.18
N THR A 200 -13.66 -13.97 17.46
CA THR A 200 -14.15 -15.30 17.86
C THR A 200 -15.67 -15.27 17.88
N LEU A 201 -16.30 -16.11 17.05
CA LEU A 201 -17.75 -16.16 16.97
C LEU A 201 -18.28 -17.23 17.92
N ASN A 202 -18.98 -16.78 18.97
CA ASN A 202 -19.66 -17.68 19.90
C ASN A 202 -21.02 -18.05 19.33
N VAL A 203 -21.23 -19.33 19.02
CA VAL A 203 -22.47 -19.83 18.41
C VAL A 203 -23.13 -20.88 19.30
N ARG A 204 -24.46 -20.89 19.31
CA ARG A 204 -25.23 -22.03 19.80
C ARG A 204 -25.76 -22.83 18.62
N GLN A 205 -25.28 -24.06 18.48
CA GLN A 205 -25.82 -24.97 17.47
C GLN A 205 -27.26 -25.39 17.85
N PRO A 206 -28.10 -25.78 16.87
CA PRO A 206 -29.40 -26.40 17.13
C PRO A 206 -29.18 -27.70 17.91
N GLY A 207 -29.47 -27.68 19.22
CA GLY A 207 -29.13 -28.80 20.12
C GLY A 207 -28.43 -28.40 21.43
N ASN A 208 -28.21 -27.09 21.68
CA ASN A 208 -27.70 -26.50 22.93
C ASN A 208 -26.19 -26.64 23.21
N ILE A 209 -25.35 -26.99 22.23
CA ILE A 209 -23.89 -26.91 22.41
C ILE A 209 -23.43 -25.49 22.07
N LYS A 210 -22.73 -24.85 23.01
CA LYS A 210 -22.00 -23.59 22.79
C LYS A 210 -20.62 -23.93 22.26
N GLU A 211 -20.27 -23.42 21.09
CA GLU A 211 -18.94 -23.57 20.51
C GLU A 211 -18.34 -22.19 20.22
N ASN A 212 -17.06 -22.04 20.55
CA ASN A 212 -16.28 -20.86 20.21
C ASN A 212 -15.59 -21.16 18.87
N ILE A 213 -15.96 -20.44 17.83
CA ILE A 213 -15.44 -20.68 16.48
C ILE A 213 -14.54 -19.51 16.12
N THR A 214 -13.25 -19.78 16.05
CA THR A 214 -12.26 -18.80 15.59
C THR A 214 -12.12 -18.91 14.08
N GLY A 215 -12.26 -17.79 13.38
CA GLY A 215 -11.95 -17.72 11.95
C GLY A 215 -10.44 -17.86 11.71
N SER A 216 -9.94 -19.09 11.63
CA SER A 216 -8.74 -19.35 10.83
C SER A 216 -9.20 -19.44 9.38
N LEU A 217 -8.61 -18.58 8.55
CA LEU A 217 -8.49 -18.86 7.12
C LEU A 217 -7.71 -20.17 6.94
#